data_AF-A0A7C7Z0H2-F1
#
_entry.id   AF-A0A7C7Z0H2-F1
#
_cell.length_a   1.000
_cell.length_b   1.000
_cell.length_c   1.000
_cell.angle_alpha   90.00
_cell.angle_beta   90.00
_cell.angle_gamma   90.00
#
_symmetry.space_group_name_H-M   'P 1'
#
loop_
_entity.id
_entity.type
_entity.pdbx_description
1 polymer ?
#
loop_
_entity_poly.entity_id
_entity_poly.type
_entity_poly.pdbx_seq_one_letter_code
_entity_poly.pdbx_strand_id
1 'polypeptide(L)'
;HSKIKDSKQMRPKDRWDQARLIRESAPAWAIAMASVEEIDQLNIHQASLLAMKRAVELLGTLPDFALVDGKYYPKIKVPGEALIKGDSLIAEISAASILAKTARDALMIKLESSYPGYGLAQHKGYPTKLHLAGLLRIGVSPCHRRSYRPVARMMEQPVMAMLGSIG
;
A
#
# COMPACT_ATOMS: atom_id res chain seq x y z
N HIS A 1 -20.85 -6.18 19.21
CA HIS A 1 -20.70 -5.88 17.78
C HIS A 1 -20.31 -4.41 17.59
N SER A 2 -19.01 -4.10 17.47
CA SER A 2 -18.51 -2.73 17.40
C SER A 2 -18.51 -2.22 15.95
N LYS A 3 -18.97 -0.97 15.76
CA LYS A 3 -19.03 -0.22 14.49
C LYS A 3 -17.90 -0.54 13.51
N ILE A 4 -18.27 -1.02 12.33
CA ILE A 4 -17.44 -1.04 11.11
C ILE A 4 -17.02 0.41 10.83
N LYS A 5 -15.72 0.69 10.78
CA LYS A 5 -15.17 2.00 10.42
C LYS A 5 -14.15 1.80 9.32
N ASP A 6 -14.28 2.57 8.25
CA ASP A 6 -13.26 2.65 7.20
C ASP A 6 -11.89 2.92 7.86
N SER A 7 -10.94 2.03 7.60
CA SER A 7 -9.58 2.11 8.16
C SER A 7 -8.93 3.48 7.94
N LYS A 8 -9.29 4.19 6.86
CA LYS A 8 -8.76 5.51 6.49
C LYS A 8 -9.35 6.64 7.35
N GLN A 9 -10.52 6.44 7.94
CA GLN A 9 -11.19 7.40 8.82
C GLN A 9 -10.75 7.26 10.29
N MET A 10 -10.00 6.22 10.62
CA MET A 10 -9.48 6.01 11.97
C MET A 10 -8.25 6.88 12.26
N ARG A 11 -8.11 7.32 13.52
CA ARG A 11 -6.85 7.93 13.98
C ARG A 11 -5.75 6.87 13.96
N PRO A 12 -4.48 7.24 13.72
CA PRO A 12 -3.38 6.28 13.66
C PRO A 12 -3.32 5.35 14.88
N LYS A 13 -3.40 5.90 16.10
CA LYS A 13 -3.37 5.12 17.35
C LYS A 13 -4.47 4.05 17.39
N ASP A 14 -5.72 4.46 17.17
CA ASP A 14 -6.87 3.54 17.18
C ASP A 14 -6.70 2.43 16.13
N ARG A 15 -6.12 2.74 14.97
CA ARG A 15 -5.85 1.76 13.91
C ARG A 15 -4.81 0.72 14.33
N TRP A 16 -3.75 1.14 15.03
CA TRP A 16 -2.72 0.23 15.55
C TRP A 16 -3.28 -0.68 16.65
N ASP A 17 -4.09 -0.13 17.56
CA ASP A 17 -4.76 -0.90 18.62
C ASP A 17 -5.71 -1.94 18.02
N GLN A 18 -6.53 -1.55 17.03
CA GLN A 18 -7.40 -2.49 16.31
C GLN A 18 -6.61 -3.55 15.54
N ALA A 19 -5.53 -3.18 14.86
CA ALA A 19 -4.69 -4.14 14.16
C ALA A 19 -4.06 -5.16 15.11
N ARG A 20 -3.75 -4.77 16.36
CA ARG A 20 -3.31 -5.72 17.39
C ARG A 20 -4.44 -6.68 17.76
N LEU A 21 -5.62 -6.17 18.10
CA LEU A 21 -6.77 -6.99 18.49
C LEU A 21 -7.19 -7.97 17.39
N ILE A 22 -7.18 -7.54 16.12
CA ILE A 22 -7.46 -8.42 14.99
C ILE A 22 -6.45 -9.57 14.92
N ARG A 23 -5.13 -9.30 15.08
CA ARG A 23 -4.11 -10.37 15.04
C ARG A 23 -4.22 -11.34 16.20
N GLU A 24 -4.64 -10.87 17.37
CA GLU A 24 -4.84 -11.70 18.57
C GLU A 24 -6.12 -12.55 18.50
N SER A 25 -7.13 -12.09 17.75
CA SER A 25 -8.47 -12.70 17.75
C SER A 25 -8.79 -13.47 16.47
N ALA A 26 -8.16 -13.16 15.34
CA ALA A 26 -8.43 -13.79 14.07
C ALA A 26 -7.88 -15.22 14.05
N PRO A 27 -8.66 -16.23 13.59
CA PRO A 27 -8.20 -17.61 13.51
C PRO A 27 -7.02 -17.79 12.55
N ALA A 28 -6.93 -16.97 11.51
CA ALA A 28 -5.78 -16.87 10.62
C ALA A 28 -5.70 -15.47 10.01
N TRP A 29 -4.49 -15.01 9.72
CA TRP A 29 -4.25 -13.77 8.97
C TRP A 29 -2.90 -13.83 8.26
N ALA A 30 -2.79 -13.11 7.15
CA ALA A 30 -1.54 -12.97 6.41
C ALA A 30 -1.45 -11.59 5.76
N ILE A 31 -0.23 -11.10 5.56
CA ILE A 31 0.05 -9.87 4.84
C ILE A 31 1.04 -10.20 3.73
N ALA A 32 0.73 -9.77 2.52
CA ALA A 32 1.62 -9.87 1.37
C ALA A 32 1.72 -8.51 0.66
N MET A 33 2.78 -8.37 -0.15
CA MET A 33 3.08 -7.15 -0.87
C MET A 33 3.43 -7.47 -2.33
N ALA A 34 3.22 -6.48 -3.19
CA ALA A 34 3.84 -6.42 -4.50
C ALA A 34 4.96 -5.36 -4.46
N SER A 35 6.11 -5.68 -5.04
CA SER A 35 7.27 -4.80 -5.06
C SER A 35 7.06 -3.59 -5.98
N VAL A 36 7.97 -2.62 -5.91
CA VAL A 36 7.95 -1.46 -6.81
C VAL A 36 8.10 -1.91 -8.26
N GLU A 37 9.00 -2.86 -8.51
CA GLU A 37 9.28 -3.45 -9.82
C GLU A 37 8.04 -4.17 -10.36
N GLU A 38 7.35 -4.96 -9.52
CA GLU A 38 6.13 -5.64 -9.91
C GLU A 38 5.00 -4.66 -10.24
N ILE A 39 4.89 -3.54 -9.51
CA ILE A 39 3.92 -2.50 -9.80
C ILE A 39 4.23 -1.81 -11.11
N ASP A 40 5.50 -1.51 -11.37
CA ASP A 40 5.95 -0.88 -12.62
C ASP A 40 5.72 -1.81 -13.84
N GLN A 41 5.88 -3.13 -13.67
CA GLN A 41 5.64 -4.13 -14.72
C GLN A 41 4.16 -4.45 -14.95
N LEU A 42 3.38 -4.60 -13.88
CA LEU A 42 2.03 -5.16 -13.95
C LEU A 42 0.93 -4.09 -13.94
N ASN A 43 1.26 -2.84 -13.62
CA ASN A 43 0.34 -1.79 -13.14
C ASN A 43 -0.23 -2.06 -11.74
N ILE A 44 -0.75 -0.99 -11.13
CA ILE A 44 -1.23 -1.02 -9.73
C ILE A 44 -2.42 -1.96 -9.50
N HIS A 45 -3.30 -2.14 -10.50
CA HIS A 45 -4.47 -3.00 -10.35
C HIS A 45 -4.05 -4.48 -10.31
N GLN A 46 -3.24 -4.92 -11.26
CA GLN A 46 -2.78 -6.32 -11.28
C GLN A 46 -1.81 -6.62 -10.14
N ALA A 47 -0.94 -5.68 -9.76
CA ALA A 47 -0.07 -5.82 -8.59
C ALA A 47 -0.88 -5.94 -7.28
N SER A 48 -2.01 -5.25 -7.16
CA SER A 48 -2.90 -5.40 -6.02
C SER A 48 -3.54 -6.79 -5.97
N LEU A 49 -4.01 -7.32 -7.10
CA LEU A 49 -4.54 -8.69 -7.19
C LEU A 49 -3.47 -9.75 -6.90
N LEU A 50 -2.23 -9.52 -7.33
CA LEU A 50 -1.09 -10.38 -7.03
C LEU A 50 -0.80 -10.41 -5.52
N ALA A 51 -0.80 -9.26 -4.86
CA ALA A 51 -0.63 -9.19 -3.40
C ALA A 51 -1.77 -9.90 -2.66
N MET A 52 -3.03 -9.73 -3.09
CA MET A 52 -4.17 -10.45 -2.51
C MET A 52 -4.03 -11.97 -2.67
N LYS A 53 -3.65 -12.44 -3.87
CA LYS A 53 -3.38 -13.86 -4.13
C LYS A 53 -2.34 -14.42 -3.15
N ARG A 54 -1.19 -13.73 -3.03
CA ARG A 54 -0.12 -14.11 -2.11
C ARG A 54 -0.58 -14.15 -0.65
N ALA A 55 -1.40 -13.18 -0.24
CA ALA A 55 -1.92 -13.16 1.13
C ALA A 55 -2.77 -14.41 1.41
N VAL A 56 -3.63 -14.83 0.47
CA VAL A 56 -4.42 -16.06 0.61
C VAL A 56 -3.53 -17.30 0.63
N GLU A 57 -2.53 -17.37 -0.25
CA GLU A 57 -1.58 -18.50 -0.30
C GLU A 57 -0.73 -18.62 0.98
N LEU A 58 -0.52 -17.51 1.71
CA LEU A 58 0.21 -17.47 2.98
C LEU A 58 -0.64 -17.81 4.21
N LEU A 59 -1.97 -17.87 4.11
CA LEU A 59 -2.84 -18.12 5.28
C LEU A 59 -2.61 -19.50 5.93
N GLY A 60 -2.00 -20.45 5.21
CA GLY A 60 -1.75 -21.82 5.69
C GLY A 60 -3.03 -22.68 5.79
N THR A 61 -4.18 -22.05 6.00
CA THR A 61 -5.52 -22.64 5.94
C THR A 61 -6.31 -21.97 4.82
N LEU A 62 -6.87 -22.76 3.91
CA LEU A 62 -7.74 -22.23 2.86
C LEU A 62 -9.17 -22.04 3.42
N PRO A 63 -9.76 -20.85 3.31
CA PRO A 63 -11.16 -20.65 3.66
C PRO A 63 -12.08 -21.28 2.60
N ASP A 64 -13.33 -21.57 2.98
CA ASP A 64 -14.35 -22.10 2.07
C ASP A 64 -14.84 -21.06 1.05
N PHE A 65 -14.82 -19.78 1.42
CA PHE A 65 -15.25 -18.66 0.60
C PHE A 65 -14.44 -17.40 0.92
N ALA A 66 -14.12 -16.58 -0.08
CA ALA A 66 -13.41 -15.31 0.11
C ALA A 66 -14.18 -14.11 -0.46
N LEU A 67 -14.25 -13.05 0.35
CA LEU A 67 -14.78 -11.75 -0.04
C LEU A 67 -13.62 -10.76 -0.18
N VAL A 68 -13.55 -10.05 -1.31
CA VAL A 68 -12.44 -9.12 -1.61
C VAL A 68 -12.98 -7.72 -1.87
N ASP A 69 -12.37 -6.69 -1.28
CA ASP A 69 -12.71 -5.31 -1.61
C ASP A 69 -12.22 -4.95 -3.03
N GLY A 70 -13.15 -4.48 -3.86
CA GLY A 70 -12.85 -3.92 -5.17
C GLY A 70 -13.74 -4.49 -6.28
N LYS A 71 -13.33 -4.21 -7.51
CA LYS A 71 -14.07 -4.60 -8.72
C LYS A 71 -13.70 -5.99 -9.24
N TYR A 72 -12.49 -6.45 -8.94
CA TYR A 72 -11.92 -7.65 -9.56
C TYR A 72 -11.54 -8.65 -8.49
N TYR A 73 -11.85 -9.91 -8.74
CA TYR A 73 -11.46 -11.02 -7.88
C TYR A 73 -10.07 -11.54 -8.27
N PRO A 74 -9.15 -11.80 -7.32
CA PRO A 74 -7.83 -12.31 -7.61
C PRO A 74 -7.89 -13.74 -8.17
N LYS A 75 -6.87 -14.13 -8.96
CA LYS A 75 -6.77 -15.49 -9.51
C LYS A 75 -6.32 -16.49 -8.43
N ILE A 76 -7.23 -16.85 -7.53
CA ILE A 76 -7.05 -17.83 -6.44
C ILE A 76 -7.99 -19.02 -6.61
N LYS A 77 -7.65 -20.16 -5.99
CA LYS A 77 -8.46 -21.39 -6.04
C LYS A 77 -9.70 -21.33 -5.15
N VAL A 78 -9.71 -20.42 -4.18
CA VAL A 78 -10.81 -20.24 -3.23
C VAL A 78 -12.01 -19.64 -3.96
N PRO A 79 -13.21 -20.23 -3.88
CA PRO A 79 -14.44 -19.62 -4.37
C PRO A 79 -14.70 -18.27 -3.71
N GLY A 80 -15.24 -17.31 -4.44
CA GLY A 80 -15.48 -16.00 -3.85
C GLY A 80 -15.97 -14.94 -4.81
N GLU A 81 -16.09 -13.72 -4.29
CA GLU A 81 -16.57 -12.57 -5.04
C GLU A 81 -15.84 -11.27 -4.63
N ALA A 82 -15.88 -10.30 -5.53
CA ALA A 82 -15.37 -8.96 -5.29
C ALA A 82 -16.53 -8.00 -5.00
N LEU A 83 -16.42 -7.25 -3.92
CA LEU A 83 -17.42 -6.30 -3.45
C LEU A 83 -16.86 -4.89 -3.49
N ILE A 84 -17.51 -4.00 -4.23
CA ILE A 84 -17.13 -2.58 -4.27
C ILE A 84 -17.47 -1.95 -2.93
N LYS A 85 -16.47 -1.33 -2.28
CA LYS A 85 -16.58 -0.75 -0.92
C LYS A 85 -16.86 -1.82 0.15
N GLY A 86 -16.33 -3.02 -0.06
CA GLY A 86 -16.53 -4.15 0.86
C GLY A 86 -16.02 -3.84 2.28
N ASP A 87 -15.00 -2.98 2.41
CA ASP A 87 -14.44 -2.54 3.69
C ASP A 87 -15.41 -1.75 4.59
N SER A 88 -16.43 -1.14 3.97
CA SER A 88 -17.52 -0.43 4.65
C SER A 88 -18.73 -1.30 4.95
N LEU A 89 -18.82 -2.48 4.34
CA LEU A 89 -20.00 -3.36 4.37
C LEU A 89 -19.75 -4.64 5.18
N ILE A 90 -18.53 -5.19 5.10
CA ILE A 90 -18.17 -6.51 5.63
C ILE A 90 -17.04 -6.35 6.66
N ALA A 91 -17.24 -6.92 7.85
CA ALA A 91 -16.33 -6.76 8.98
C ALA A 91 -14.94 -7.36 8.70
N GLU A 92 -14.89 -8.52 8.05
CA GLU A 92 -13.68 -9.25 7.69
C GLU A 92 -12.84 -8.47 6.68
N ILE A 93 -13.49 -7.85 5.68
CA ILE A 93 -12.83 -6.98 4.70
C ILE A 93 -12.29 -5.72 5.41
N SER A 94 -13.07 -5.15 6.32
CA SER A 94 -12.64 -4.02 7.14
C SER A 94 -11.39 -4.35 7.97
N ALA A 95 -11.38 -5.53 8.61
CA ALA A 95 -10.26 -6.03 9.37
C ALA A 95 -9.01 -6.24 8.50
N ALA A 96 -9.16 -6.86 7.32
CA ALA A 96 -8.08 -7.02 6.36
C ALA A 96 -7.50 -5.67 5.91
N SER A 97 -8.36 -4.68 5.64
CA SER A 97 -7.96 -3.31 5.30
C SER A 97 -7.16 -2.63 6.41
N ILE A 98 -7.54 -2.82 7.68
CA ILE A 98 -6.79 -2.32 8.84
C ILE A 98 -5.39 -2.95 8.92
N LEU A 99 -5.29 -4.28 8.76
CA LEU A 99 -4.00 -4.98 8.76
C LEU A 99 -3.10 -4.51 7.61
N ALA A 100 -3.64 -4.41 6.39
CA ALA A 100 -2.91 -3.94 5.22
C ALA A 100 -2.42 -2.50 5.41
N LYS A 101 -3.27 -1.61 5.93
CA LYS A 101 -2.93 -0.20 6.15
C LYS A 101 -1.83 -0.04 7.21
N THR A 102 -1.93 -0.74 8.34
CA THR A 102 -0.90 -0.66 9.40
C THR A 102 0.43 -1.22 8.94
N ALA A 103 0.44 -2.34 8.20
CA ALA A 103 1.65 -2.90 7.62
C ALA A 103 2.31 -1.94 6.62
N ARG A 104 1.50 -1.34 5.73
CA ARG A 104 1.99 -0.37 4.76
C ARG A 104 2.51 0.91 5.41
N ASP A 105 1.92 1.35 6.52
CA ASP A 105 2.40 2.52 7.27
C ASP A 105 3.73 2.24 7.99
N ALA A 106 3.89 1.05 8.57
CA ALA A 106 5.16 0.59 9.15
C ALA A 106 6.28 0.53 8.10
N LEU A 107 5.98 -0.01 6.92
CA LEU A 107 6.96 -0.08 5.83
C LEU A 107 7.49 1.32 5.46
N MET A 108 6.63 2.33 5.38
CA MET A 108 7.09 3.68 5.02
C MET A 108 7.91 4.35 6.10
N ILE A 109 7.63 4.05 7.37
CA ILE A 109 8.45 4.52 8.48
C ILE A 109 9.85 3.91 8.37
N LYS A 110 9.93 2.61 8.10
CA LYS A 110 11.20 1.92 7.85
C LYS A 110 11.94 2.48 6.63
N LEU A 111 11.22 2.74 5.54
CA LEU A 111 11.81 3.28 4.32
C LEU A 111 12.37 4.69 4.49
N GLU A 112 11.81 5.54 5.37
CA GLU A 112 12.42 6.84 5.68
C GLU A 112 13.84 6.67 6.25
N SER A 113 14.09 5.61 7.02
CA SER A 113 15.44 5.35 7.54
C SER A 113 16.41 4.91 6.44
N SER A 114 15.94 4.15 5.45
CA SER A 114 16.76 3.70 4.30
C SER A 114 16.92 4.78 3.22
N TYR A 115 15.94 5.68 3.09
CA TYR A 115 15.87 6.74 2.11
C TYR A 115 15.41 8.03 2.80
N PRO A 116 16.30 8.70 3.54
CA PRO A 116 15.95 9.88 4.32
C PRO A 116 15.71 11.10 3.42
N GLY A 117 14.85 12.01 3.88
CA GLY A 117 14.72 13.35 3.29
C GLY A 117 13.60 13.50 2.26
N TYR A 118 12.81 12.44 2.02
CA TYR A 118 11.57 12.51 1.25
C TYR A 118 10.33 12.75 2.13
N GLY A 119 10.39 12.42 3.43
CA GLY A 119 9.24 12.54 4.35
C GLY A 119 8.29 11.33 4.30
N LEU A 120 8.77 10.18 3.84
CA LEU A 120 8.03 8.92 3.67
C LEU A 120 7.29 8.50 4.95
N ALA A 121 7.91 8.69 6.11
CA ALA A 121 7.29 8.39 7.40
C ALA A 121 6.03 9.24 7.66
N GLN A 122 5.91 10.43 7.08
CA GLN A 122 4.77 11.33 7.26
C GLN A 122 3.67 11.07 6.24
N HIS A 123 3.99 11.18 4.95
CA HIS A 123 3.01 11.11 3.87
C HIS A 123 2.89 9.72 3.23
N LYS A 124 3.59 8.71 3.74
CA LYS A 124 3.46 7.30 3.34
C LYS A 124 3.67 7.03 1.84
N GLY A 125 4.43 7.88 1.16
CA GLY A 125 4.70 7.80 -0.27
C GLY A 125 3.67 8.51 -1.17
N TYR A 126 2.64 9.16 -0.63
CA TYR A 126 1.76 10.02 -1.42
C TYR A 126 2.54 11.23 -1.99
N PRO A 127 2.18 11.76 -3.17
CA PRO A 127 2.91 12.83 -3.85
C PRO A 127 2.60 14.20 -3.24
N THR A 128 2.95 14.40 -1.97
CA THR A 128 2.81 15.68 -1.27
C THR A 128 3.88 16.68 -1.73
N LYS A 129 3.68 17.98 -1.43
CA LYS A 129 4.70 19.01 -1.70
C LYS A 129 6.07 18.64 -1.10
N LEU A 130 6.07 18.11 0.12
CA LEU A 130 7.28 17.63 0.79
C LEU A 130 7.97 16.51 0.01
N HIS A 131 7.20 15.52 -0.46
CA HIS A 131 7.72 14.41 -1.23
C HIS A 131 8.33 14.86 -2.57
N LEU A 132 7.62 15.73 -3.29
CA LEU A 132 8.09 16.27 -4.57
C LEU A 132 9.35 17.13 -4.40
N ALA A 133 9.43 17.92 -3.32
CA ALA A 133 10.63 18.67 -2.98
C ALA A 133 11.82 17.74 -2.66
N GLY A 134 11.58 16.64 -1.93
CA GLY A 134 12.59 15.61 -1.69
C GLY A 134 13.10 14.96 -2.97
N LEU A 135 12.19 14.63 -3.88
CA LEU A 135 12.51 14.09 -5.21
C LEU A 135 13.35 15.07 -6.06
N LEU A 136 13.04 16.37 -6.04
CA LEU A 136 13.82 17.39 -6.76
C LEU A 136 15.22 17.56 -6.17
N ARG A 137 15.35 17.49 -4.85
CA ARG A 137 16.62 17.72 -4.15
C ARG A 137 17.56 16.51 -4.16
N ILE A 138 17.01 15.31 -3.97
CA ILE A 138 17.79 14.08 -3.72
C ILE A 138 17.80 13.18 -4.97
N GLY A 139 16.83 13.36 -5.87
CA GLY A 139 16.62 12.47 -7.02
C GLY A 139 15.75 11.26 -6.69
N VAL A 140 15.52 10.44 -7.72
CA VAL A 140 14.69 9.22 -7.62
C VAL A 140 15.48 8.09 -6.94
N SER A 141 14.89 7.48 -5.91
CA SER A 141 15.46 6.30 -5.22
C SER A 141 14.75 4.99 -5.61
N PRO A 142 15.32 3.81 -5.30
CA PRO A 142 14.71 2.51 -5.59
C PRO A 142 13.30 2.30 -5.00
N CYS A 143 12.92 3.03 -3.94
CA CYS A 143 11.58 2.90 -3.38
C CYS A 143 10.48 3.62 -4.20
N HIS A 144 10.83 4.32 -5.28
CA HIS A 144 9.90 5.05 -6.13
C HIS A 144 9.47 4.21 -7.33
N ARG A 145 8.15 4.21 -7.59
CA ARG A 145 7.53 3.60 -8.77
C ARG A 145 7.86 4.44 -10.00
N ARG A 146 8.73 3.93 -10.86
CA ARG A 146 9.27 4.68 -12.01
C ARG A 146 8.22 4.90 -13.08
N SER A 147 7.23 4.01 -13.18
CA SER A 147 6.10 4.13 -14.09
C SER A 147 5.13 5.28 -13.71
N TYR A 148 5.23 5.82 -12.49
CA TYR A 148 4.31 6.86 -12.04
C TYR A 148 4.75 8.23 -12.55
N ARG A 149 3.81 8.97 -13.15
CA ARG A 149 4.07 10.21 -13.90
C ARG A 149 5.03 11.23 -13.24
N PRO A 150 4.92 11.57 -11.94
CA PRO A 150 5.87 12.50 -11.32
C PRO A 150 7.31 11.98 -11.32
N VAL A 151 7.50 10.68 -11.09
CA VAL A 151 8.81 10.02 -11.06
C VAL A 151 9.36 9.85 -12.47
N ALA A 152 8.54 9.36 -13.41
CA ALA A 152 8.92 9.20 -14.82
C ALA A 152 9.46 10.50 -15.41
N ARG A 153 8.75 11.62 -15.21
CA ARG A 153 9.17 12.94 -15.69
C ARG A 153 10.52 13.40 -15.13
N MET A 154 10.82 13.06 -13.88
CA MET A 154 12.10 13.41 -13.25
C MET A 154 13.24 12.55 -13.78
N MET A 155 12.96 11.31 -14.22
CA MET A 155 13.94 10.44 -14.85
C MET A 155 14.21 10.83 -16.32
N GLU A 156 13.23 11.42 -16.99
CA GLU A 156 13.33 11.89 -18.39
C GLU A 156 14.08 13.22 -18.54
N GLN A 157 14.19 14.02 -17.48
CA GLN A 157 14.90 15.30 -17.51
C GLN A 157 16.39 15.08 -17.16
N PRO A 158 17.32 15.26 -18.12
CA PRO A 158 18.74 15.20 -17.80
C PRO A 158 19.13 16.35 -16.86
N VAL A 159 20.07 16.06 -15.94
CA VAL A 159 20.58 16.90 -14.84
C VAL A 159 21.12 18.28 -15.26
N MET A 160 21.10 18.64 -16.54
CA MET A 160 21.70 19.87 -17.08
C MET A 160 20.82 21.12 -17.02
N ALA A 161 19.56 21.05 -16.57
CA ALA A 161 18.65 22.21 -16.61
C ALA A 161 18.62 23.10 -15.34
N MET A 162 19.45 22.85 -14.31
CA MET A 162 19.41 23.63 -13.05
C MET A 162 20.60 24.56 -12.79
N LEU A 163 21.58 24.64 -13.70
CA LEU A 163 22.72 25.58 -13.59
C LEU A 163 22.69 26.73 -14.62
N GLY A 164 21.59 26.88 -15.38
CA GLY A 164 21.51 27.81 -16.53
C GLY A 164 20.71 29.09 -16.31
N SER A 165 20.59 29.62 -15.09
CA SER A 165 19.87 30.89 -14.84
C SER A 165 20.57 31.82 -13.87
N ILE A 166 21.91 31.81 -13.90
CA ILE A 166 22.74 32.89 -13.36
C ILE A 166 23.67 33.30 -14.49
N GLY A 167 23.19 34.20 -15.34
CA GLY A 167 23.90 34.79 -16.47
C GLY A 167 23.13 36.02 -16.93
#